data_AF-A0A961RBX1-F1
#
_entry.id   AF-A0A961RBX1-F1
#
_cell.length_a   1.000
_cell.length_b   1.000
_cell.length_c   1.000
_cell.angle_alpha   90.00
_cell.angle_beta   90.00
_cell.angle_gamma   90.00
#
_symmetry.space_group_name_H-M   'P 1'
#
loop_
_entity.id
_entity.type
_entity.pdbx_description
1 polymer ?
#
loop_
_entity_poly.entity_id
_entity_poly.type
_entity_poly.pdbx_seq_one_letter_code
_entity_poly.pdbx_strand_id
1 'polypeptide(L)'
;MDAAAVSKAVFEPVDESRWRKLAEKALKGADFDETLVSRTDDGVAIAPVYPAVPPRFAGRGDAGQSWRIVQRVDDPDAERAGHQIAEDVE
;
A
#
# COMPACT_ATOMS: atom_id res chain seq x y z
N MET A 1 26.40 -2.29 3.54
CA MET A 1 26.31 -3.07 4.80
C MET A 1 26.15 -4.53 4.43
N ASP A 2 26.98 -5.40 5.00
CA ASP A 2 26.95 -6.84 4.72
C ASP A 2 25.71 -7.46 5.40
N ALA A 3 24.79 -8.01 4.61
CA ALA A 3 23.57 -8.65 5.12
C ALA A 3 23.90 -9.84 6.06
N ALA A 4 25.07 -10.48 5.87
CA ALA A 4 25.54 -11.56 6.74
C ALA A 4 25.96 -11.06 8.13
N ALA A 5 26.29 -9.78 8.29
CA ALA A 5 26.62 -9.19 9.58
C ALA A 5 25.35 -8.90 10.41
N VAL A 6 24.23 -8.57 9.75
CA VAL A 6 22.95 -8.29 10.43
C VAL A 6 22.33 -9.56 11.01
N SER A 7 22.48 -10.72 10.37
CA SER A 7 21.88 -11.98 10.87
C SER A 7 22.58 -12.57 12.10
N LYS A 8 23.84 -12.17 12.38
CA LYS A 8 24.61 -12.62 13.54
C LYS A 8 24.46 -11.72 14.76
N ALA A 9 23.87 -10.54 14.61
CA ALA A 9 23.65 -9.62 15.70
C ALA A 9 22.40 -10.04 16.51
N VAL A 10 22.53 -10.06 17.83
CA VAL A 10 21.41 -10.27 18.75
C VAL A 10 20.80 -8.91 19.04
N PHE A 11 19.59 -8.67 18.53
CA PHE A 11 18.80 -7.49 18.85
C PHE A 11 17.75 -7.83 19.90
N GLU A 12 17.46 -6.88 20.77
CA GLU A 12 16.30 -6.99 21.66
C GLU A 12 15.01 -7.08 20.83
N PRO A 13 13.97 -7.78 21.33
CA PRO A 13 12.69 -7.88 20.63
C PRO A 13 12.10 -6.51 20.29
N VAL A 14 11.41 -6.44 19.15
CA VAL A 14 10.70 -5.22 18.74
C VAL A 14 9.57 -4.92 19.72
N ASP A 15 9.56 -3.69 20.24
CA ASP A 15 8.52 -3.16 21.13
C ASP A 15 8.02 -1.84 20.54
N GLU A 16 6.75 -1.81 20.12
CA GLU A 16 6.11 -0.62 19.56
C GLU A 16 6.17 0.56 20.53
N SER A 17 6.02 0.31 21.84
CA SER A 17 6.00 1.37 22.84
C SER A 17 7.37 2.07 22.95
N ARG A 18 8.46 1.30 22.86
CA ARG A 18 9.82 1.84 22.84
C ARG A 18 10.08 2.62 21.57
N TRP A 19 9.66 2.10 20.43
CA TRP A 19 9.78 2.81 19.16
C TRP A 19 9.00 4.13 19.19
N ARG A 20 7.76 4.12 19.68
CA ARG A 20 6.92 5.31 19.79
C ARG A 20 7.57 6.40 20.62
N LYS A 21 8.15 6.05 21.77
CA LYS A 21 8.92 7.00 22.61
C LYS A 21 10.10 7.64 21.87
N LEU A 22 10.81 6.87 21.05
CA LEU A 22 11.91 7.40 20.24
C LEU A 22 11.41 8.33 19.14
N ALA A 23 10.28 7.99 18.50
CA ALA A 23 9.63 8.82 17.50
C ALA A 23 9.14 10.14 18.10
N GLU A 24 8.41 10.11 19.22
CA GLU A 24 7.96 11.29 19.96
C GLU A 24 9.13 12.19 20.38
N LYS A 25 10.25 11.58 20.84
CA LYS A 25 11.48 12.33 21.13
C LYS A 25 12.04 13.02 19.90
N ALA A 26 12.01 12.37 18.72
CA ALA A 26 12.46 12.95 17.47
C ALA A 26 11.57 14.10 16.98
N LEU A 27 10.28 14.08 17.34
CA LEU A 27 9.31 15.13 17.04
C LEU A 27 9.49 16.42 17.87
N LYS A 28 10.36 16.41 18.89
CA LYS A 28 10.71 17.60 19.71
C LYS A 28 9.48 18.34 20.28
N GLY A 29 8.45 17.58 20.68
CA GLY A 29 7.23 18.12 21.29
C GLY A 29 6.08 18.41 20.31
N ALA A 30 6.25 18.17 19.01
CA ALA A 30 5.11 18.10 18.09
C ALA A 30 4.24 16.88 18.40
N ASP A 31 2.93 17.01 18.23
CA ASP A 31 1.98 15.91 18.44
C ASP A 31 2.22 14.78 17.42
N PHE A 32 2.25 13.55 17.91
CA PHE A 32 2.57 12.39 17.07
C PHE A 32 1.48 12.13 16.03
N ASP A 33 0.22 12.17 16.43
CA ASP A 33 -0.89 11.83 15.54
C ASP A 33 -1.07 12.92 14.48
N GLU A 34 -1.01 14.19 14.87
CA GLU A 34 -1.08 15.31 13.92
C GLU A 34 0.11 15.33 12.95
N THR A 35 1.29 14.91 13.40
CA THR A 35 2.52 15.01 12.57
C THR A 35 2.76 13.77 11.70
N LEU A 36 2.46 12.57 12.20
CA LEU A 36 2.88 11.31 11.57
C LEU A 36 1.73 10.42 11.11
N VAL A 37 0.50 10.64 11.58
CA VAL A 37 -0.67 9.90 11.09
C VAL A 37 -1.30 10.69 9.95
N SER A 38 -1.24 10.14 8.75
CA SER A 38 -1.96 10.72 7.61
C SER A 38 -3.41 10.21 7.59
N ARG A 39 -4.29 10.95 6.92
CA ARG A 39 -5.69 10.57 6.74
C ARG A 39 -6.06 10.63 5.28
N THR A 40 -6.79 9.63 4.81
CA THR A 40 -7.45 9.65 3.51
C THR A 40 -8.61 10.65 3.51
N ASP A 41 -9.12 10.97 2.31
CA ASP A 41 -10.24 11.91 2.16
C ASP A 41 -11.51 11.46 2.89
N ASP A 42 -11.72 10.14 3.03
CA ASP A 42 -12.82 9.53 3.79
C ASP A 42 -12.48 9.29 5.28
N GLY A 43 -11.33 9.80 5.75
CA GLY A 43 -10.96 9.87 7.17
C GLY A 43 -10.23 8.64 7.73
N VAL A 44 -9.85 7.67 6.89
CA VAL A 44 -9.09 6.48 7.32
C VAL A 44 -7.70 6.91 7.77
N ALA A 45 -7.35 6.58 9.01
CA ALA A 45 -6.03 6.85 9.57
C ALA A 45 -4.99 5.87 9.04
N ILE A 46 -3.88 6.41 8.53
CA ILE A 46 -2.73 5.65 8.07
C ILE A 46 -1.58 5.87 9.06
N ALA A 47 -1.27 4.82 9.81
CA ALA A 47 -0.19 4.86 10.79
C ALA A 47 1.18 4.88 10.10
N PRO A 48 2.19 5.56 10.67
CA PRO A 48 3.54 5.65 10.09
C PRO A 48 4.27 4.30 10.06
N VAL A 49 3.96 3.38 10.99
CA VAL A 49 4.49 2.01 11.04
C VAL A 49 3.38 1.08 11.52
N TYR A 50 3.23 -0.07 10.87
CA TYR A 50 2.29 -1.11 11.26
C TYR A 50 3.04 -2.29 11.90
N PRO A 51 2.43 -2.96 12.91
CA PRO A 51 3.04 -4.15 13.51
C PRO A 51 3.15 -5.26 12.47
N ALA A 52 4.19 -6.08 12.61
CA ALA A 52 4.31 -7.29 11.83
C ALA A 52 3.13 -8.21 12.16
N VAL A 53 2.39 -8.60 11.13
CA VAL A 53 1.33 -9.61 11.21
C VAL A 53 1.71 -10.79 10.32
N PRO A 54 1.37 -12.04 10.68
CA PRO A 54 1.51 -13.16 9.77
C PRO A 54 0.83 -12.82 8.44
N PRO A 55 1.52 -12.99 7.29
CA PRO A 55 0.95 -12.61 6.01
C PRO A 55 -0.29 -13.44 5.72
N ARG A 56 -1.43 -12.78 5.58
CA ARG A 56 -2.63 -13.40 5.02
C ARG A 56 -2.59 -13.21 3.51
N PHE A 57 -2.13 -14.24 2.80
CA PHE A 57 -2.02 -14.15 1.34
C PHE A 57 -3.41 -14.11 0.70
N ALA A 58 -3.84 -12.91 0.30
CA ALA A 58 -4.98 -12.73 -0.59
C ALA A 58 -4.49 -12.84 -2.04
N GLY A 59 -4.21 -14.07 -2.47
CA GLY A 59 -3.73 -14.33 -3.83
C GLY A 59 -4.80 -14.02 -4.88
N ARG A 60 -4.38 -13.77 -6.12
CA ARG A 60 -5.30 -13.77 -7.25
C ARG A 60 -5.91 -15.16 -7.40
N GLY A 61 -7.21 -15.23 -7.74
CA GLY A 61 -7.90 -16.50 -7.99
C GLY A 61 -7.26 -17.31 -9.11
N ASP A 62 -6.67 -16.63 -10.11
CA ASP A 62 -5.79 -17.23 -11.11
C ASP A 62 -4.47 -16.45 -11.14
N ALA A 63 -3.41 -17.05 -10.60
CA ALA A 63 -2.09 -16.42 -10.53
C ALA A 63 -1.38 -16.40 -11.90
N GLY A 64 -1.76 -17.28 -12.84
CA GLY A 64 -1.15 -17.42 -14.16
C GLY A 64 -1.71 -16.45 -15.20
N GLN A 65 -2.91 -15.89 -14.97
CA GLN A 65 -3.47 -14.87 -15.83
C GLN A 65 -2.88 -13.48 -15.53
N SER A 66 -2.59 -12.74 -16.60
CA SER A 66 -2.33 -11.30 -16.52
C SER A 66 -3.63 -10.55 -16.19
N TRP A 67 -3.52 -9.28 -15.78
CA TRP A 67 -4.69 -8.41 -15.67
C TRP A 67 -5.41 -8.31 -17.03
N ARG A 68 -6.74 -8.24 -16.99
CA ARG A 68 -7.53 -7.97 -18.20
C ARG A 68 -7.42 -6.49 -18.54
N ILE A 69 -7.15 -6.20 -19.81
CA ILE A 69 -7.31 -4.85 -20.36
C ILE A 69 -8.81 -4.66 -20.59
N VAL A 70 -9.39 -3.59 -20.04
CA VAL A 70 -10.81 -3.25 -20.21
C VAL A 70 -10.88 -1.81 -20.69
N GLN A 71 -11.24 -1.63 -21.95
CA GLN A 71 -11.42 -0.31 -22.56
C GLN A 71 -12.83 0.21 -22.25
N ARG A 72 -12.93 1.49 -21.86
CA ARG A 72 -14.22 2.15 -21.64
C ARG A 72 -14.83 2.57 -22.98
N VAL A 73 -16.13 2.38 -23.11
CA VAL A 73 -16.93 2.85 -24.24
C VAL A 73 -17.93 3.87 -23.70
N ASP A 74 -17.62 5.15 -23.85
CA ASP A 74 -18.41 6.25 -23.29
C ASP A 74 -19.17 7.06 -24.38
N ASP A 75 -19.07 6.65 -25.64
CA ASP A 75 -19.79 7.31 -26.73
C ASP A 75 -21.30 7.00 -26.66
N PRO A 76 -22.17 8.01 -26.53
CA PRO A 76 -23.62 7.80 -26.46
C PRO A 76 -24.24 7.33 -27.78
N ASP A 77 -23.53 7.47 -28.91
CA ASP A 77 -23.96 6.99 -30.22
C ASP A 77 -23.53 5.53 -30.43
N ALA A 78 -24.50 4.63 -30.49
CA ALA A 78 -24.24 3.21 -30.55
C ALA A 78 -23.52 2.75 -31.82
N GLU A 79 -23.75 3.39 -32.97
CA GLU A 79 -23.06 2.99 -34.21
C GLU A 79 -21.59 3.38 -34.15
N ARG A 80 -21.31 4.63 -33.75
CA ARG A 80 -19.94 5.10 -33.62
C ARG A 80 -19.16 4.37 -32.54
N ALA A 81 -19.81 4.08 -31.40
CA ALA A 81 -19.26 3.23 -30.35
C ALA A 81 -18.90 1.84 -30.88
N GLY A 82 -19.78 1.23 -31.67
CA GLY A 82 -19.55 -0.09 -32.26
C GLY A 82 -18.34 -0.13 -33.19
N HIS A 83 -18.16 0.91 -34.01
CA HIS A 83 -16.98 1.03 -34.89
C HIS A 83 -15.68 1.13 -34.07
N GLN A 84 -15.66 1.97 -33.02
CA GLN A 84 -14.48 2.09 -32.15
C GLN A 84 -14.14 0.77 -31.45
N ILE A 85 -15.15 0.04 -30.95
CA ILE A 85 -14.94 -1.27 -30.31
C ILE A 85 -14.27 -2.24 -31.28
N ALA A 86 -14.69 -2.25 -32.55
CA ALA A 86 -14.10 -3.13 -33.55
C ALA A 86 -12.63 -2.80 -33.81
N GLU A 87 -12.31 -1.51 -33.97
CA GLU A 87 -10.93 -1.05 -34.11
C GLU A 87 -10.06 -1.37 -32.88
N ASP A 88 -10.62 -1.27 -31.67
CA ASP A 88 -9.89 -1.49 -30.41
C ASP A 88 -9.49 -2.96 -30.16
N VAL A 89 -10.15 -3.92 -30.85
CA VAL A 89 -9.91 -5.37 -30.65
C VAL A 89 -9.20 -6.06 -31.82
N GLU A 90 -8.96 -5.34 -32.92
CA GLU A 90 -8.10 -5.80 -34.04
C GLU A 90 -6.61 -5.79 -33.67
#